data_AF-A0A1V5JE21-F1
#
_entry.id   AF-A0A1V5JE21-F1
#
_cell.length_a   1.000
_cell.length_b   1.000
_cell.length_c   1.000
_cell.angle_alpha   90.00
_cell.angle_beta   90.00
_cell.angle_gamma   90.00
#
_symmetry.space_group_name_H-M   'P 1'
#
loop_
_entity.id
_entity.type
_entity.pdbx_description
1 polymer ?
#
loop_
_entity_poly.entity_id
_entity_poly.type
_entity_poly.pdbx_seq_one_letter_code
_entity_poly.pdbx_strand_id
1 'polypeptide(L)'
;MHMIFLSGTKGVALEKVSPGLPSDVASSWHSASGVCGFGTPGAPNSVLAGDTGETGGLSLSSGRISPDGDGFEDVISVGVFPGGEGNVITVTIFNDRGYPVRRLAERVTADAGARFVWDGVSDSGARLPAGLYMIVAESFNTAGLSRRWKKVCALLYR
;
A
#
# COMPACT_ATOMS: atom_id res chain seq x y z
N MET A 1 5.67 9.29 -8.38
CA MET A 1 5.82 8.94 -9.82
C MET A 1 4.47 8.48 -10.31
N HIS A 2 4.13 8.72 -11.58
CA HIS A 2 2.84 8.30 -12.14
C HIS A 2 2.73 6.78 -12.26
N MET A 3 1.50 6.28 -12.31
CA MET A 3 1.21 4.87 -12.56
C MET A 3 1.80 4.47 -13.91
N ILE A 4 2.56 3.37 -13.92
CA ILE A 4 3.33 2.96 -15.10
C ILE A 4 2.47 2.43 -16.27
N PHE A 5 1.20 2.15 -16.02
CA PHE A 5 0.25 1.65 -17.03
C PHE A 5 -0.47 2.78 -17.79
N LEU A 6 -0.19 4.04 -17.45
CA LEU A 6 -0.73 5.18 -18.19
C LEU A 6 -0.08 5.27 -19.58
N SER A 7 -0.90 5.49 -20.62
CA SER A 7 -0.42 5.74 -21.98
C SER A 7 0.32 7.07 -22.13
N GLY A 8 0.15 7.99 -21.18
CA GLY A 8 0.88 9.25 -21.05
C GLY A 8 0.60 9.92 -19.71
N THR A 9 1.54 10.73 -19.22
CA THR A 9 1.44 11.40 -17.91
C THR A 9 1.13 12.88 -18.01
N LYS A 10 1.17 13.46 -19.22
CA LYS A 10 0.88 14.89 -19.42
C LYS A 10 -0.59 15.17 -19.08
N GLY A 11 -0.81 16.08 -18.13
CA GLY A 11 -2.15 16.42 -17.66
C GLY A 11 -2.69 15.51 -16.57
N VAL A 12 -1.89 14.55 -16.08
CA VAL A 12 -2.26 13.70 -14.95
C VAL A 12 -1.71 14.29 -13.65
N ALA A 13 -2.57 14.49 -12.66
CA ALA A 13 -2.16 14.95 -11.33
C ALA A 13 -1.61 13.79 -10.48
N LEU A 14 -0.71 14.12 -9.55
CA LEU A 14 -0.35 13.23 -8.44
C LEU A 14 -1.15 13.64 -7.21
N GLU A 15 -1.86 12.67 -6.66
CA GLU A 15 -2.73 12.84 -5.51
C GLU A 15 -2.22 12.01 -4.35
N LYS A 16 -2.28 12.59 -3.15
CA LYS A 16 -1.86 11.89 -1.94
C LYS A 16 -2.96 10.91 -1.53
N VAL A 17 -2.62 9.64 -1.35
CA VAL A 17 -3.62 8.60 -1.05
C VAL A 17 -4.13 8.67 0.39
N SER A 18 -3.42 9.36 1.28
CA SER A 18 -3.91 9.69 2.61
C SER A 18 -3.18 10.91 3.17
N PRO A 19 -3.90 11.90 3.75
CA PRO A 19 -3.27 13.09 4.32
C PRO A 19 -2.22 12.79 5.39
N GLY A 20 -2.45 11.74 6.19
CA GLY A 20 -1.59 11.37 7.32
C GLY A 20 -0.32 10.60 6.95
N LEU A 21 -0.13 10.20 5.70
CA LEU A 21 1.10 9.54 5.27
C LEU A 21 2.23 10.56 5.03
N PRO A 22 3.52 10.18 5.14
CA PRO A 22 4.63 11.09 4.82
C PRO A 22 4.60 11.53 3.35
N SER A 23 4.85 12.82 3.09
CA SER A 23 4.79 13.38 1.72
C SER A 23 6.03 13.09 0.88
N ASP A 24 7.15 12.74 1.51
CA ASP A 24 8.43 12.38 0.88
C ASP A 24 8.49 10.91 0.42
N VAL A 25 7.51 10.10 0.84
CA VAL A 25 7.41 8.68 0.47
C VAL A 25 6.61 8.54 -0.83
N ALA A 26 7.23 7.96 -1.86
CA ALA A 26 6.62 7.83 -3.19
C ALA A 26 5.30 7.03 -3.18
N SER A 27 5.18 6.00 -2.35
CA SER A 27 3.95 5.20 -2.22
C SER A 27 2.79 5.93 -1.54
N SER A 28 3.03 7.10 -0.96
CA SER A 28 1.97 7.97 -0.45
C SER A 28 1.23 8.73 -1.56
N TRP A 29 1.73 8.64 -2.80
CA TRP A 29 1.18 9.33 -3.96
C TRP A 29 0.70 8.32 -5.00
N HIS A 30 -0.42 8.64 -5.63
CA HIS A 30 -0.96 7.90 -6.75
C HIS A 30 -1.35 8.86 -7.88
N SER A 31 -1.51 8.33 -9.09
CA SER A 31 -2.09 9.14 -10.17
C SER A 31 -3.57 9.36 -9.92
N ALA A 32 -4.06 10.55 -10.23
CA ALA A 32 -5.48 10.82 -10.20
C ALA A 32 -6.25 9.87 -11.15
N SER A 33 -7.46 9.50 -10.75
CA SER A 33 -8.34 8.60 -11.52
C SER A 33 -8.64 9.15 -12.91
N GLY A 34 -8.72 8.25 -13.88
CA GLY A 34 -9.18 8.61 -15.23
C GLY A 34 -10.64 9.05 -15.26
N VAL A 35 -11.46 8.55 -14.32
CA VAL A 35 -12.89 8.88 -14.22
C VAL A 35 -13.11 10.34 -13.83
N CYS A 36 -12.22 10.93 -13.03
CA CYS A 36 -12.27 12.34 -12.67
C CYS A 36 -11.48 13.25 -13.65
N GLY A 37 -11.11 12.73 -14.84
CA GLY A 37 -10.37 13.51 -15.83
C GLY A 37 -8.92 13.77 -15.43
N PHE A 38 -8.33 12.88 -14.61
CA PHE A 38 -6.94 12.93 -14.16
C PHE A 38 -6.57 14.12 -13.24
N GLY A 39 -7.53 14.69 -12.52
CA GLY A 39 -7.26 15.55 -11.37
C GLY A 39 -8.51 16.03 -10.65
N THR A 40 -8.40 16.30 -9.35
CA THR A 40 -9.51 16.79 -8.51
C THR A 40 -9.27 18.18 -7.90
N PRO A 41 -9.13 19.26 -8.71
CA PRO A 41 -8.91 20.60 -8.18
C PRO A 41 -10.12 21.06 -7.34
N GLY A 42 -9.87 21.44 -6.08
CA GLY A 42 -10.90 21.92 -5.15
C GLY A 42 -11.83 20.84 -4.59
N ALA A 43 -11.61 19.57 -4.92
CA ALA A 43 -12.35 18.43 -4.40
C ALA A 43 -11.41 17.46 -3.66
N PRO A 44 -11.94 16.51 -2.86
CA PRO A 44 -11.13 15.43 -2.30
C PRO A 44 -10.41 14.62 -3.40
N ASN A 45 -9.23 14.11 -3.08
CA ASN A 45 -8.46 13.26 -3.99
C ASN A 45 -9.29 12.05 -4.44
N SER A 46 -9.18 11.72 -5.71
CA SER A 46 -9.91 10.63 -6.36
C SER A 46 -9.44 9.25 -5.92
N VAL A 47 -8.18 9.14 -5.49
CA VAL A 47 -7.59 7.90 -4.98
C VAL A 47 -7.27 8.08 -3.51
N LEU A 48 -8.05 7.42 -2.65
CA LEU A 48 -7.84 7.42 -1.20
C LEU A 48 -7.64 6.00 -0.70
N ALA A 49 -6.54 5.77 0.00
CA ALA A 49 -6.32 4.53 0.73
C ALA A 49 -7.29 4.50 1.92
N GLY A 50 -8.13 3.46 1.99
CA GLY A 50 -9.08 3.30 3.09
C GLY A 50 -8.38 3.21 4.45
N ASP A 51 -9.09 3.56 5.53
CA ASP A 51 -8.58 3.36 6.88
C ASP A 51 -8.63 1.87 7.25
N THR A 52 -7.66 1.43 8.03
CA THR A 52 -7.50 0.01 8.37
C THR A 52 -8.34 -0.40 9.58
N GLY A 53 -8.96 0.55 10.30
CA GLY A 53 -9.92 0.35 11.41
C GLY A 53 -9.35 -0.31 12.68
N GLU A 54 -8.39 -1.22 12.54
CA GLU A 54 -7.70 -1.94 13.60
C GLU A 54 -6.37 -1.26 13.95
N THR A 55 -6.18 -0.97 15.23
CA THR A 55 -5.01 -0.28 15.79
C THR A 55 -3.90 -1.23 16.28
N GLY A 56 -4.01 -2.55 16.04
CA GLY A 56 -3.06 -3.53 16.53
C GLY A 56 -2.79 -4.68 15.55
N GLY A 57 -1.53 -5.11 15.47
CA GLY A 57 -1.08 -6.17 14.56
C GLY A 57 -0.97 -5.71 13.11
N LEU A 58 -1.36 -6.58 12.18
CA LEU A 58 -1.40 -6.32 10.74
C LEU A 58 -2.85 -6.16 10.27
N SER A 59 -3.17 -5.04 9.65
CA SER A 59 -4.50 -4.72 9.14
C SER A 59 -4.44 -4.22 7.69
N LEU A 60 -5.49 -4.50 6.92
CA LEU A 60 -5.64 -4.09 5.52
C LEU A 60 -6.92 -3.28 5.37
N SER A 61 -6.88 -2.21 4.56
CA SER A 61 -8.08 -1.39 4.29
C SER A 61 -9.13 -2.12 3.45
N SER A 62 -8.70 -3.07 2.62
CA SER A 62 -9.57 -3.98 1.87
C SER A 62 -8.89 -5.34 1.72
N GLY A 63 -9.70 -6.38 1.54
CA GLY A 63 -9.24 -7.70 1.11
C GLY A 63 -9.03 -7.81 -0.40
N ARG A 64 -9.23 -6.72 -1.15
CA ARG A 64 -9.10 -6.66 -2.60
C ARG A 64 -8.33 -5.43 -3.06
N ILE A 65 -7.71 -5.54 -4.23
CA ILE A 65 -7.09 -4.46 -4.99
C ILE A 65 -7.43 -4.61 -6.47
N SER A 66 -7.82 -3.53 -7.12
CA SER A 66 -8.18 -3.43 -8.54
C SER A 66 -7.49 -2.19 -9.14
N PRO A 67 -6.20 -2.27 -9.50
CA PRO A 67 -5.47 -1.12 -10.04
C PRO A 67 -5.79 -0.95 -11.53
N ASP A 68 -6.97 -0.42 -11.81
CA ASP A 68 -7.51 -0.10 -13.13
C ASP A 68 -7.63 1.41 -13.39
N GLY A 69 -7.38 2.23 -12.36
CA GLY A 69 -7.35 3.69 -12.42
C GLY A 69 -8.74 4.32 -12.37
N ASP A 70 -9.76 3.61 -11.89
CA ASP A 70 -11.11 4.13 -11.70
C ASP A 70 -11.30 4.92 -10.38
N GLY A 71 -10.34 4.85 -9.46
CA GLY A 71 -10.36 5.48 -8.13
C GLY A 71 -10.85 4.57 -7.01
N PHE A 72 -11.31 3.36 -7.33
CA PHE A 72 -11.92 2.43 -6.38
C PHE A 72 -11.08 1.15 -6.23
N GLU A 73 -10.62 0.88 -5.00
CA GLU A 73 -9.73 -0.26 -4.71
C GLU A 73 -8.41 -0.24 -5.52
N ASP A 74 -8.01 0.88 -6.12
CA ASP A 74 -6.72 1.03 -6.85
C ASP A 74 -5.49 0.80 -5.98
N VAL A 75 -5.61 1.11 -4.68
CA VAL A 75 -4.56 0.93 -3.68
C VAL A 75 -5.14 0.32 -2.41
N ILE A 76 -4.30 -0.37 -1.65
CA ILE A 76 -4.61 -0.80 -0.28
C ILE A 76 -3.66 -0.16 0.73
N SER A 77 -4.21 0.19 1.89
CA SER A 77 -3.45 0.58 3.08
C SER A 77 -3.10 -0.67 3.88
N VAL A 78 -1.84 -0.78 4.28
CA VAL A 78 -1.30 -1.85 5.12
C VAL A 78 -0.83 -1.24 6.43
N GLY A 79 -1.61 -1.43 7.49
CA GLY A 79 -1.27 -0.98 8.84
C GLY A 79 -0.48 -2.05 9.59
N VAL A 80 0.64 -1.67 10.19
CA VAL A 80 1.43 -2.54 11.07
C VAL A 80 1.66 -1.83 12.39
N PHE A 81 0.95 -2.26 13.43
CA PHE A 81 1.00 -1.70 14.78
C PHE A 81 1.35 -2.81 15.79
N PRO A 82 2.65 -3.12 15.95
CA PRO A 82 3.09 -4.18 16.85
C PRO A 82 2.72 -3.95 18.31
N GLY A 83 2.49 -2.69 18.72
CA GLY A 83 2.38 -2.30 20.13
C GLY A 83 3.76 -2.12 20.79
N GLY A 84 3.80 -1.31 21.84
CA GLY A 84 5.06 -0.85 22.43
C GLY A 84 5.78 0.16 21.52
N GLU A 85 7.00 0.52 21.92
CA GLU A 85 7.82 1.55 21.27
C GLU A 85 9.08 0.95 20.64
N GLY A 86 9.73 1.71 19.74
CA GLY A 86 11.03 1.33 19.16
C GLY A 86 10.99 0.04 18.32
N ASN A 87 9.94 -0.12 17.52
CA ASN A 87 9.77 -1.25 16.61
C ASN A 87 10.58 -1.07 15.32
N VAL A 88 11.06 -2.18 14.76
CA VAL A 88 11.64 -2.26 13.43
C VAL A 88 10.77 -3.19 12.60
N ILE A 89 10.19 -2.68 11.51
CA ILE A 89 9.15 -3.33 10.73
C ILE A 89 9.67 -3.69 9.33
N THR A 90 9.36 -4.91 8.89
CA THR A 90 9.53 -5.36 7.50
C THR A 90 8.20 -5.86 6.98
N VAL A 91 7.82 -5.45 5.77
CA VAL A 91 6.56 -5.84 5.14
C VAL A 91 6.85 -6.31 3.72
N THR A 92 6.53 -7.57 3.46
CA THR A 92 6.77 -8.21 2.16
C THR A 92 5.49 -8.85 1.64
N ILE A 93 5.25 -8.69 0.35
CA ILE A 93 4.13 -9.28 -0.38
C ILE A 93 4.65 -10.47 -1.16
N PHE A 94 3.93 -11.57 -1.07
CA PHE A 94 4.23 -12.83 -1.72
C PHE A 94 3.10 -13.22 -2.67
N ASN A 95 3.43 -13.86 -3.78
CA ASN A 95 2.44 -14.51 -4.63
C ASN A 95 1.98 -15.86 -4.02
N ASP A 96 1.05 -16.52 -4.71
CA ASP A 96 0.48 -17.82 -4.38
C ASP A 96 1.51 -18.96 -4.28
N ARG A 97 2.67 -18.82 -4.94
CA ARG A 97 3.80 -19.75 -4.87
C ARG A 97 4.79 -19.45 -3.74
N GLY A 98 4.56 -18.38 -2.96
CA GLY A 98 5.43 -17.97 -1.88
C GLY A 98 6.69 -17.21 -2.32
N TYR A 99 6.75 -16.74 -3.57
CA TYR A 99 7.84 -15.86 -4.00
C TYR A 99 7.57 -14.42 -3.58
N PRO A 100 8.56 -13.69 -3.04
CA PRO A 100 8.42 -12.27 -2.76
C PRO A 100 8.30 -11.50 -4.08
N VAL A 101 7.28 -10.67 -4.19
CA VAL A 101 7.02 -9.86 -5.39
C VAL A 101 7.14 -8.36 -5.14
N ARG A 102 6.98 -7.93 -3.89
CA ARG A 102 7.06 -6.52 -3.48
C ARG A 102 7.51 -6.41 -2.03
N ARG A 103 8.41 -5.49 -1.73
CA ARG A 103 8.77 -5.09 -0.36
C ARG A 103 8.24 -3.68 -0.08
N LEU A 104 7.24 -3.58 0.80
CA LEU A 104 6.66 -2.28 1.19
C LEU A 104 7.50 -1.58 2.25
N ALA A 105 8.23 -2.35 3.07
CA ALA A 105 9.10 -1.84 4.11
C ALA A 105 10.27 -2.79 4.32
N GLU A 106 11.47 -2.24 4.46
CA GLU A 106 12.67 -2.97 4.83
C GLU A 106 13.29 -2.34 6.08
N ARG A 107 13.15 -3.01 7.23
CA ARG A 107 13.72 -2.56 8.51
C ARG A 107 13.41 -1.08 8.84
N VAL A 108 12.16 -0.67 8.60
CA VAL A 108 11.70 0.68 8.90
C VAL A 108 11.49 0.82 10.41
N THR A 109 12.12 1.81 11.02
CA THR A 109 11.89 2.15 12.43
C THR A 109 10.53 2.83 12.59
N ALA A 110 9.74 2.35 13.52
CA ALA A 110 8.44 2.89 13.87
C ALA A 110 8.27 2.84 15.38
N ASP A 111 7.54 3.80 15.93
CA ASP A 111 7.24 3.79 17.35
C ASP A 111 6.12 2.79 17.63
N ALA A 112 4.87 3.25 17.80
CA ALA A 112 3.71 2.37 17.93
C ALA A 112 3.41 1.51 16.68
N GLY A 113 3.84 1.97 15.50
CA GLY A 113 3.58 1.32 14.21
C GLY A 113 3.70 2.26 13.02
N ALA A 114 3.43 1.72 11.83
CA ALA A 114 3.47 2.46 10.57
C ALA A 114 2.38 1.97 9.61
N ARG A 115 2.03 2.82 8.65
CA ARG A 115 1.15 2.47 7.53
C ARG A 115 1.95 2.51 6.23
N PHE A 116 1.67 1.55 5.36
CA PHE A 116 2.25 1.42 4.03
C PHE A 116 1.13 1.33 3.00
N VAL A 117 1.47 1.54 1.73
CA VAL A 117 0.50 1.49 0.64
C VAL A 117 1.02 0.56 -0.44
N TRP A 118 0.12 -0.26 -1.00
CA TRP A 118 0.39 -1.08 -2.16
C TRP A 118 -0.62 -0.79 -3.27
N ASP A 119 -0.11 -0.67 -4.48
CA ASP A 119 -0.78 -0.31 -5.74
C ASP A 119 -0.84 -1.50 -6.71
N GLY A 120 -0.51 -2.71 -6.25
CA GLY A 120 -0.60 -3.93 -7.07
C GLY A 120 0.57 -4.13 -8.03
N VAL A 121 1.68 -3.39 -7.86
CA VAL A 121 2.90 -3.57 -8.66
C VAL A 121 4.00 -4.32 -7.90
N SER A 122 4.92 -4.91 -8.64
CA SER A 122 6.12 -5.57 -8.11
C SER A 122 7.21 -4.57 -7.70
N ASP A 123 8.32 -5.04 -7.12
CA ASP A 123 9.51 -4.22 -6.87
C ASP A 123 10.12 -3.63 -8.16
N SER A 124 9.99 -4.32 -9.29
CA SER A 124 10.42 -3.81 -10.60
C SER A 124 9.45 -2.81 -11.21
N GLY A 125 8.37 -2.48 -10.48
CA GLY A 125 7.27 -1.65 -10.97
C GLY A 125 6.33 -2.37 -11.93
N ALA A 126 6.49 -3.68 -12.18
CA ALA A 126 5.66 -4.39 -13.15
C ALA A 126 4.26 -4.70 -12.61
N ARG A 127 3.27 -4.74 -13.50
CA ARG A 127 1.91 -5.20 -13.18
C ARG A 127 1.96 -6.65 -12.70
N LEU A 128 1.36 -6.94 -11.56
CA LEU A 128 1.25 -8.31 -11.07
C LEU A 128 0.02 -9.00 -11.66
N PRO A 129 0.06 -10.30 -12.01
CA PRO A 129 -1.13 -11.00 -12.52
C PRO A 129 -2.26 -11.07 -11.50
N ALA A 130 -3.50 -11.14 -11.97
CA ALA A 130 -4.66 -11.39 -11.09
C ALA A 130 -4.47 -12.70 -10.30
N GLY A 131 -4.81 -12.67 -9.02
CA GLY A 131 -4.59 -13.80 -8.12
C GLY A 131 -4.60 -13.42 -6.64
N LEU A 132 -4.30 -14.40 -5.80
CA LEU A 132 -4.16 -14.20 -4.35
C LEU A 132 -2.72 -13.81 -4.00
N TYR A 133 -2.60 -12.83 -3.12
CA TYR A 133 -1.32 -12.35 -2.60
C TYR A 133 -1.35 -12.36 -1.08
N MET A 134 -0.22 -12.74 -0.48
CA MET A 134 -0.03 -12.76 0.96
C MET A 134 0.86 -11.61 1.38
N ILE A 135 0.38 -10.79 2.31
CA ILE A 135 1.14 -9.72 2.94
C ILE A 135 1.62 -10.25 4.28
N VAL A 136 2.93 -10.31 4.45
CA VAL A 136 3.59 -10.73 5.68
C VAL A 136 4.27 -9.52 6.29
N ALA A 137 3.96 -9.27 7.55
CA ALA A 137 4.63 -8.26 8.36
C ALA A 137 5.40 -8.93 9.48
N GLU A 138 6.64 -8.50 9.66
CA GLU A 138 7.52 -8.92 10.75
C GLU A 138 7.97 -7.68 11.51
N SER A 139 7.98 -7.77 12.84
CA SER A 139 8.51 -6.71 13.69
C SER A 139 9.40 -7.28 14.79
N PHE A 140 10.44 -6.53 15.15
CA PHE A 140 11.19 -6.74 16.37
C PHE A 140 11.45 -5.41 17.07
N ASN A 141 11.61 -5.40 18.39
CA ASN A 141 11.94 -4.19 19.14
C ASN A 141 13.23 -4.36 19.95
N THR A 142 13.71 -3.27 20.56
CA THR A 142 14.93 -3.24 21.38
C THR A 142 14.86 -4.11 22.63
N ALA A 143 13.65 -4.44 23.10
CA ALA A 143 13.43 -5.38 24.20
C ALA A 143 13.50 -6.86 23.77
N GLY A 144 13.74 -7.14 22.48
CA GLY A 144 13.85 -8.49 21.93
C GLY A 144 12.50 -9.16 21.61
N LEU A 145 11.37 -8.44 21.75
CA LEU A 145 10.07 -8.97 21.36
C LEU A 145 9.96 -9.01 19.84
N SER A 146 9.71 -10.19 19.30
CA SER A 146 9.51 -10.40 17.86
C SER A 146 8.08 -10.87 17.59
N ARG A 147 7.46 -10.33 16.54
CA ARG A 147 6.09 -10.66 16.12
C ARG A 147 6.03 -10.83 14.61
N ARG A 148 5.13 -11.70 14.15
CA ARG A 148 4.90 -11.95 12.73
C ARG A 148 3.41 -12.13 12.46
N TRP A 149 2.93 -11.52 11.40
CA TRP A 149 1.54 -11.60 10.96
C TRP A 149 1.46 -11.89 9.47
N LYS A 150 0.30 -12.39 9.03
CA LYS A 150 -0.04 -12.53 7.63
C LYS A 150 -1.49 -12.17 7.38
N LYS A 151 -1.76 -11.52 6.25
CA LYS A 151 -3.10 -11.29 5.69
C LYS A 151 -3.06 -11.63 4.20
N VAL A 152 -4.21 -12.01 3.65
CA VAL A 152 -4.36 -12.32 2.22
C VAL A 152 -5.26 -11.27 1.59
N CYS A 153 -4.93 -10.89 0.36
CA CYS A 153 -5.79 -10.05 -0.48
C CYS A 153 -5.85 -10.62 -1.90
N ALA A 154 -6.93 -10.32 -2.61
CA ALA A 154 -7.09 -10.66 -4.02
C ALA A 154 -6.74 -9.45 -4.89
N LEU A 155 -5.87 -9.64 -5.87
CA LEU A 155 -5.60 -8.67 -6.92
C LEU A 155 -6.40 -9.06 -8.16
N LEU A 156 -7.23 -8.13 -8.62
CA LEU A 156 -8.23 -8.34 -9.64
C LEU A 156 -8.07 -7.31 -10.76
N TYR A 157 -8.57 -7.65 -11.94
CA TYR A 157 -8.67 -6.74 -13.07
C TYR A 157 -10.09 -6.84 -13.64
N ARG A 158 -10.71 -5.68 -13.83
CA ARG A 158 -11.96 -5.56 -14.58
C ARG A 158 -11.68 -5.34 -16.06
#